data_AF-A0A2V8C4E5-F1
#
_entry.id   AF-A0A2V8C4E5-F1
#
_cell.length_a   1.000
_cell.length_b   1.000
_cell.length_c   1.000
_cell.angle_alpha   90.00
_cell.angle_beta   90.00
_cell.angle_gamma   90.00
#
_symmetry.space_group_name_H-M   'P 1'
#
loop_
_entity.id
_entity.type
_entity.pdbx_description
1 polymer ?
#
loop_
_entity_poly.entity_id
_entity_poly.type
_entity_poly.pdbx_seq_one_letter_code
_entity_poly.pdbx_strand_id
1 'polypeptide(L)'
;MTIDFWATLYVFVLSSFIGLGVIRRVSRLLHTPLMSITNAISAIAVVGAILVTGNDDYALRFRIMGAVALFASMTNIVSGFLITDRMLKMFKTERKPPAGEQA
;
A
#
# COMPACT_ATOMS: atom_id res chain seq x y z
N MET A 1 -16.75 -16.53 -7.24
CA MET A 1 -17.32 -15.48 -6.37
C MET A 1 -18.56 -14.94 -7.06
N THR A 2 -19.75 -15.09 -6.46
CA THR A 2 -20.94 -14.38 -6.93
C THR A 2 -20.78 -12.92 -6.53
N ILE A 3 -20.61 -12.04 -7.51
CA ILE A 3 -20.50 -10.59 -7.28
C ILE A 3 -21.92 -10.07 -7.12
N ASP A 4 -22.40 -9.99 -5.87
CA ASP A 4 -23.60 -9.23 -5.57
C ASP A 4 -23.27 -7.74 -5.68
N PHE A 5 -23.85 -7.10 -6.70
CA PHE A 5 -23.64 -5.67 -6.96
C PHE A 5 -24.05 -4.82 -5.77
N TRP A 6 -25.19 -5.12 -5.13
CA TRP A 6 -25.66 -4.36 -3.99
C TRP A 6 -24.70 -4.51 -2.82
N ALA A 7 -24.33 -5.74 -2.47
CA ALA A 7 -23.36 -5.99 -1.41
C ALA A 7 -22.01 -5.29 -1.67
N THR A 8 -21.50 -5.32 -2.90
CA THR A 8 -20.23 -4.67 -3.29
C THR A 8 -20.33 -3.15 -3.18
N LEU A 9 -21.46 -2.57 -3.59
CA LEU A 9 -21.73 -1.14 -3.47
C LEU A 9 -21.81 -0.72 -1.99
N TYR A 10 -22.48 -1.52 -1.15
CA TYR A 10 -22.51 -1.31 0.30
C TYR A 10 -21.08 -1.30 0.89
N VAL A 11 -20.25 -2.28 0.53
CA VAL A 11 -18.85 -2.35 1.00
C VAL A 11 -18.04 -1.14 0.50
N PHE A 12 -18.19 -0.75 -0.76
CA PHE A 12 -17.50 0.41 -1.33
C PHE A 12 -17.84 1.71 -0.57
N VAL A 13 -19.12 1.95 -0.31
CA VAL A 13 -19.58 3.15 0.42
C VAL A 13 -19.09 3.13 1.87
N LEU A 14 -19.30 2.03 2.59
CA LEU A 14 -18.90 1.92 4.00
C LEU A 14 -17.37 2.00 4.19
N SER A 15 -16.59 1.35 3.34
CA SER A 15 -15.12 1.42 3.39
C SER A 15 -14.60 2.84 3.13
N SER A 16 -15.25 3.61 2.25
CA SER A 16 -14.91 5.01 1.99
C SER A 16 -15.09 5.88 3.24
N PHE A 17 -16.21 5.72 3.96
CA PHE A 17 -16.44 6.41 5.24
C PHE A 17 -15.40 6.04 6.30
N ILE A 18 -15.06 4.75 6.39
CA ILE A 18 -14.02 4.27 7.30
C ILE A 18 -12.67 4.91 6.95
N GLY A 19 -12.28 4.93 5.67
CA GLY A 19 -11.05 5.56 5.21
C GLY A 19 -10.94 7.03 5.60
N LEU A 20 -12.01 7.82 5.38
CA LEU A 20 -12.08 9.22 5.81
C LEU A 20 -11.97 9.37 7.32
N GLY A 21 -12.66 8.51 8.09
CA GLY A 21 -12.62 8.51 9.55
C GLY A 21 -11.22 8.21 10.12
N VAL A 22 -10.48 7.30 9.48
CA VAL A 22 -9.12 6.92 9.86
C VAL A 22 -8.11 8.04 9.53
N ILE A 23 -8.13 8.57 8.31
CA ILE A 23 -7.17 9.59 7.87
C ILE A 23 -7.30 10.88 8.68
N ARG A 24 -8.52 11.29 9.05
CA ARG A 24 -8.77 12.49 9.86
C ARG A 24 -8.16 12.43 11.27
N ARG A 25 -7.84 11.24 11.77
CA ARG A 25 -7.31 11.03 13.13
C ARG A 25 -5.79 10.85 13.18
N VAL A 26 -5.11 10.97 12.04
CA VAL A 26 -3.64 10.89 11.97
C VAL A 26 -3.00 12.17 12.51
N SER A 27 -1.92 12.01 13.28
CA SER A 27 -1.07 13.13 13.73
C SER A 27 -0.40 13.83 12.56
N ARG A 28 -0.22 15.16 12.64
CA ARG A 28 0.42 15.97 11.59
C ARG A 28 1.82 15.48 11.20
N LEU A 29 2.56 14.96 12.17
CA LEU A 29 3.92 14.41 11.96
C LEU A 29 3.92 13.20 11.01
N LEU A 30 2.81 12.50 10.90
CA LEU A 30 2.68 11.27 10.13
C LEU A 30 2.10 11.49 8.73
N HIS A 31 1.78 12.72 8.29
CA HIS A 31 1.21 12.93 6.95
C HIS A 31 2.16 12.51 5.82
N THR A 32 3.47 12.76 5.95
CA THR A 32 4.45 12.33 4.94
C THR A 32 4.63 10.80 4.92
N PRO A 33 4.80 10.11 6.07
CA PRO A 33 4.71 8.65 6.11
C PRO A 33 3.38 8.09 5.60
N LEU A 34 2.27 8.75 5.91
CA LEU A 34 0.93 8.36 5.45
C LEU A 34 0.80 8.47 3.93
N MET A 35 1.36 9.51 3.32
CA MET A 35 1.39 9.65 1.86
C MET A 35 2.17 8.50 1.21
N SER A 36 3.29 8.10 1.81
CA SER A 36 4.10 6.97 1.32
C SER A 36 3.34 5.63 1.43
N ILE A 37 2.67 5.39 2.57
CA ILE A 37 1.96 4.11 2.77
C ILE A 37 0.71 3.99 1.89
N THR A 38 -0.03 5.08 1.67
CA THR A 38 -1.19 5.04 0.77
C THR A 38 -0.79 4.80 -0.68
N ASN A 39 0.40 5.28 -1.09
CA ASN A 39 0.97 4.92 -2.39
C ASN A 39 1.29 3.41 -2.46
N ALA A 40 1.91 2.83 -1.44
CA ALA A 40 2.18 1.39 -1.39
C ALA A 40 0.90 0.53 -1.44
N ILE A 41 -0.16 0.96 -0.74
CA ILE A 41 -1.47 0.27 -0.72
C ILE A 41 -2.16 0.33 -2.09
N SER A 42 -1.97 1.41 -2.85
CA SER A 42 -2.55 1.55 -4.20
C SER A 42 -2.09 0.46 -5.18
N ALA A 43 -0.97 -0.20 -4.88
CA ALA A 43 -0.45 -1.32 -5.64
C ALA A 43 -1.27 -2.63 -5.48
N ILE A 44 -2.47 -2.56 -4.87
CA ILE A 44 -3.49 -3.62 -4.93
C ILE A 44 -3.87 -4.00 -6.37
N ALA A 45 -3.59 -3.13 -7.35
CA ALA A 45 -3.66 -3.43 -8.78
C ALA A 45 -2.93 -4.73 -9.18
N VAL A 46 -1.97 -5.17 -8.38
CA VAL A 46 -1.27 -6.46 -8.52
C VAL A 46 -2.23 -7.65 -8.62
N VAL A 47 -3.36 -7.61 -7.91
CA VAL A 47 -4.36 -8.68 -7.95
C VAL A 47 -4.96 -8.80 -9.35
N GLY A 48 -5.33 -7.67 -9.95
CA GLY A 48 -5.83 -7.65 -11.33
C GLY A 48 -4.76 -8.07 -12.34
N ALA A 49 -3.52 -7.63 -12.14
CA ALA A 49 -2.42 -8.00 -13.02
C ALA A 49 -2.14 -9.51 -13.01
N ILE A 50 -2.19 -10.17 -11.83
CA ILE A 50 -2.05 -11.62 -11.71
C ILE A 50 -3.18 -12.34 -12.46
N LEU A 51 -4.42 -11.90 -12.28
CA LEU A 51 -5.58 -12.50 -12.95
C LEU A 51 -5.51 -12.41 -14.47
N VAL A 52 -5.04 -11.28 -15.02
CA VAL A 52 -4.89 -11.10 -16.47
C VAL A 52 -3.69 -11.88 -17.03
N THR A 53 -2.56 -11.87 -16.32
CA THR A 53 -1.32 -12.53 -16.79
C THR A 53 -1.45 -14.05 -16.80
N GLY A 54 -2.09 -14.60 -15.76
CA GLY A 54 -2.22 -16.05 -15.53
C GLY A 54 -3.40 -16.70 -16.25
N ASN A 55 -4.25 -15.94 -16.95
CA ASN A 55 -5.40 -16.49 -17.66
C ASN A 55 -5.05 -16.67 -19.16
N ASP A 56 -5.05 -17.93 -19.61
CA ASP A 56 -4.74 -18.33 -20.99
C ASP A 56 -5.83 -17.93 -22.01
N ASP A 57 -7.05 -17.62 -21.56
CA ASP A 57 -8.14 -17.15 -22.42
C ASP A 57 -7.87 -15.75 -22.99
N TYR A 58 -7.00 -14.96 -22.36
CA TYR A 58 -6.63 -13.64 -22.86
C TYR A 58 -5.62 -13.74 -24.01
N ALA A 59 -5.83 -12.93 -25.05
CA ALA A 59 -4.87 -12.79 -26.13
C ALA A 59 -3.48 -12.39 -25.60
N LEU A 60 -2.43 -12.90 -26.25
CA LEU A 60 -1.03 -12.72 -25.82
C LEU A 60 -0.67 -11.26 -25.51
N ARG A 61 -1.19 -10.30 -26.27
CA ARG A 61 -0.97 -8.86 -26.06
C ARG A 61 -1.44 -8.39 -24.68
N PHE A 62 -2.60 -8.85 -24.22
CA PHE A 62 -3.14 -8.50 -22.90
C PHE A 62 -2.34 -9.16 -21.78
N ARG A 63 -1.86 -10.39 -21.98
CA ARG A 63 -1.00 -11.09 -21.01
C ARG A 63 0.35 -10.39 -20.85
N ILE A 64 0.95 -9.90 -21.94
CA ILE A 64 2.17 -9.10 -21.88
C ILE A 64 1.92 -7.80 -21.12
N MET A 65 0.82 -7.08 -21.39
CA MET A 65 0.46 -5.89 -20.61
C MET A 65 0.22 -6.23 -19.13
N GLY A 66 -0.42 -7.37 -18.84
CA GLY A 66 -0.58 -7.91 -17.49
C GLY A 66 0.77 -8.14 -16.80
N ALA A 67 1.75 -8.72 -17.50
CA ALA A 67 3.09 -8.95 -16.95
C ALA A 67 3.82 -7.64 -16.63
N VAL A 68 3.69 -6.63 -17.51
CA VAL A 68 4.23 -5.27 -17.26
C VAL A 68 3.54 -4.63 -16.07
N ALA A 69 2.20 -4.71 -15.98
CA ALA A 69 1.43 -4.21 -14.86
C ALA A 69 1.80 -4.91 -13.54
N LEU A 70 2.02 -6.22 -13.58
CA LEU A 70 2.45 -7.03 -12.45
C LEU A 70 3.81 -6.55 -11.95
N PHE A 71 4.79 -6.40 -12.84
CA PHE A 71 6.12 -5.89 -12.50
C PHE A 71 6.08 -4.47 -11.91
N ALA A 72 5.32 -3.57 -12.53
CA ALA A 72 5.14 -2.20 -12.04
C ALA A 72 4.48 -2.16 -10.66
N SER A 73 3.43 -2.97 -10.45
CA SER A 73 2.72 -3.05 -9.17
C SER A 73 3.61 -3.63 -8.07
N MET A 74 4.39 -4.68 -8.36
CA MET A 74 5.35 -5.24 -7.41
C MET A 74 6.42 -4.22 -7.01
N THR A 75 6.90 -3.43 -7.98
CA THR A 75 7.86 -2.36 -7.70
C THR A 75 7.25 -1.30 -6.76
N ASN A 76 5.98 -0.93 -6.94
CA ASN A 76 5.29 0.00 -6.06
C ASN A 76 5.11 -0.57 -4.63
N ILE A 77 4.72 -1.84 -4.49
CA ILE A 77 4.66 -2.52 -3.19
C ILE A 77 6.03 -2.43 -2.49
N VAL A 78 7.08 -2.96 -3.14
CA VAL A 78 8.41 -3.08 -2.51
C VAL A 78 8.99 -1.71 -2.17
N SER A 79 9.01 -0.78 -3.12
CA SER A 79 9.56 0.56 -2.88
C SER A 79 8.74 1.36 -1.86
N GLY A 80 7.41 1.29 -1.94
CA GLY A 80 6.51 2.01 -1.04
C GLY A 80 6.66 1.56 0.41
N PHE A 81 6.71 0.24 0.67
CA PHE A 81 6.93 -0.26 2.03
C PHE A 81 8.34 0.01 2.56
N LEU A 82 9.39 -0.11 1.71
CA LEU A 82 10.77 0.21 2.11
C LEU A 82 10.95 1.69 2.48
N ILE A 83 10.38 2.60 1.69
CA ILE A 83 10.45 4.04 1.96
C ILE A 83 9.68 4.36 3.25
N THR A 84 8.49 3.78 3.42
CA THR A 84 7.66 3.98 4.62
C THR A 84 8.38 3.49 5.87
N ASP A 85 9.01 2.32 5.84
CA ASP A 85 9.81 1.78 6.95
C ASP A 85 10.97 2.72 7.31
N ARG A 86 11.72 3.22 6.32
CA ARG A 86 12.77 4.22 6.55
C ARG A 86 12.22 5.49 7.18
N MET A 87 11.07 5.98 6.72
CA MET A 87 10.42 7.16 7.30
C MET A 87 10.02 6.94 8.76
N LEU A 88 9.44 5.78 9.07
CA LEU A 88 8.99 5.45 10.42
C LEU A 88 10.16 5.22 11.39
N LYS A 89 11.29 4.72 10.90
CA LYS A 89 12.52 4.57 11.70
C LYS A 89 13.06 5.91 12.20
N MET A 90 12.84 7.01 11.49
CA MET A 90 13.25 8.36 11.92
C MET A 90 12.49 8.86 13.16
N PHE A 91 11.34 8.27 13.50
CA PHE A 91 10.61 8.59 14.74
C PHE A 91 11.11 7.82 15.97
N LYS A 92 12.01 6.84 15.79
CA LYS A 92 12.63 6.15 16.89
C LYS A 92 13.78 7.01 17.40
N THR A 93 13.63 7.59 18.59
CA THR A 93 14.73 8.23 19.29
C THR A 93 15.81 7.18 19.54
N GLU A 94 16.97 7.34 18.90
CA GLU A 94 18.22 6.68 19.30
C GLU A 94 18.40 6.94 20.80
N ARG A 95 18.22 5.89 21.62
CA ARG A 95 18.39 6.00 23.07
C ARG A 95 19.89 6.15 23.32
N LYS A 96 20.39 7.39 23.30
CA LYS A 96 21.78 7.67 23.66
C LYS A 96 21.99 7.18 25.10
N PRO A 97 22.92 6.24 25.36
CA PRO A 97 23.23 5.84 26.72
C PRO A 97 23.59 7.08 27.53
N PRO A 98 23.18 7.18 28.81
CA PRO A 98 23.53 8.32 29.65
C PRO A 98 25.05 8.50 29.64
N ALA A 99 25.49 9.71 29.28
CA ALA A 99 26.89 10.06 29.31
C ALA A 99 27.30 10.21 30.78
N GLY A 100 28.02 9.21 31.31
CA GLY A 100 28.69 9.33 32.59
C GLY A 100 28.93 8.00 33.28
N GLU A 101 30.09 7.39 33.02
CA GLU A 101 30.84 6.65 34.04
C GLU A 101 32.32 6.60 33.66
N GLN A 102 32.98 7.74 33.77
CA GLN A 102 34.43 7.83 33.99
C GLN A 102 34.61 8.92 35.05
N ALA A 103 34.50 8.50 36.31
CA ALA A 103 35.01 9.22 37.47
C ALA A 103 36.46 8.79 37.72
#